data_AF-A0A1F5BVC9-F1
#
_entry.id   AF-A0A1F5BVC9-F1
#
_cell.length_a   1.000
_cell.length_b   1.000
_cell.length_c   1.000
_cell.angle_alpha   90.00
_cell.angle_beta   90.00
_cell.angle_gamma   90.00
#
_symmetry.space_group_name_H-M   'P 1'
#
loop_
_entity.id
_entity.type
_entity.pdbx_description
1 polymer ?
#
loop_
_entity_poly.entity_id
_entity_poly.type
_entity_poly.pdbx_seq_one_letter_code
_entity_poly.pdbx_strand_id
1 'polypeptide(L)'
;MAISEQDKITFTRNLSVMAKSGIPLLEAVLSEGKQARSADFKRALFAVAEDIRRGERFSAALAKHPGVFGYFYVHVIEAGERSGSLEQNLIYLFEQMSAAREFRKELTGALLYPAFILSAVVVVGSLMAYFVLPQLTGFLSSFEGAELPFVTRMVLAFSDVTQHYGPLIFPGLFAACALLYGILAQTRPGRDVSDAMRLHLPIIGGILQRAYLVQFSKMLATLLKSGIPMHESLAIVGNGLDNAVFKKSALALVPHILAGQPLSPFLDRSLFPPLYIQMMEVGEKSARIEQNLDYLAEFYRKEMEYRLKNILTSLEPLLLILVGAVVLFLALALFMPLYQTIGTL
;
A
#
# COMPACT_ATOMS: atom_id res chain seq x y z
N MET A 1 14.77 15.63 -3.49
CA MET A 1 15.10 14.33 -4.08
C MET A 1 14.94 13.31 -2.98
N ALA A 2 14.01 12.36 -3.11
CA ALA A 2 13.69 11.42 -2.04
C ALA A 2 14.76 10.32 -1.98
N ILE A 3 15.24 9.99 -0.78
CA ILE A 3 16.11 8.83 -0.57
C ILE A 3 15.34 7.58 -1.00
N SER A 4 15.98 6.72 -1.78
CA SER A 4 15.36 5.49 -2.27
C SER A 4 15.07 4.55 -1.11
N GLU A 5 13.85 4.04 -1.01
CA GLU A 5 13.46 2.98 -0.07
C GLU A 5 14.43 1.79 -0.15
N GLN A 6 14.95 1.52 -1.35
CA GLN A 6 15.93 0.46 -1.59
C GLN A 6 17.28 0.71 -0.92
N ASP A 7 17.78 1.96 -0.91
CA ASP A 7 19.07 2.27 -0.29
C ASP A 7 19.04 1.97 1.21
N LYS A 8 17.91 2.29 1.87
CA LYS A 8 17.70 2.01 3.29
C LYS A 8 17.56 0.50 3.57
N ILE A 9 16.87 -0.24 2.71
CA ILE A 9 16.78 -1.72 2.82
C ILE A 9 18.17 -2.33 2.71
N THR A 10 18.95 -1.92 1.71
CA THR A 10 20.31 -2.42 1.49
C THR A 10 21.23 -2.07 2.66
N PHE A 11 21.21 -0.82 3.14
CA PHE A 11 21.94 -0.41 4.33
C PHE A 11 21.62 -1.29 5.54
N THR A 12 20.33 -1.48 5.83
CA THR A 12 19.89 -2.26 7.00
C THR A 12 20.31 -3.72 6.90
N ARG A 13 20.21 -4.32 5.71
CA ARG A 13 20.67 -5.68 5.43
C ARG A 13 22.18 -5.82 5.60
N ASN A 14 22.95 -4.91 5.03
CA ASN A 14 24.40 -4.98 5.09
C ASN A 14 24.87 -4.77 6.52
N LEU A 15 24.27 -3.82 7.24
CA LEU A 15 24.55 -3.59 8.65
C LEU A 15 24.23 -4.81 9.51
N SER A 16 23.13 -5.54 9.24
CA SER A 16 22.80 -6.77 9.97
C SER A 16 23.84 -7.87 9.73
N VAL A 17 24.32 -8.02 8.48
CA VAL A 17 25.36 -8.99 8.13
C VAL A 17 26.69 -8.62 8.80
N MET A 18 27.09 -7.35 8.74
CA MET A 18 28.32 -6.86 9.36
C MET A 18 28.29 -7.00 10.89
N ALA A 19 27.14 -6.69 11.53
CA ALA A 19 26.94 -6.88 12.96
C ALA A 19 27.07 -8.36 13.36
N LYS A 20 26.47 -9.27 12.60
CA LYS A 20 26.61 -10.73 12.79
C LYS A 20 28.06 -11.21 12.65
N SER A 21 28.82 -10.58 11.76
CA SER A 21 30.25 -10.86 11.57
C SER A 21 31.17 -10.20 12.61
N GLY A 22 30.60 -9.49 13.60
CA GLY A 22 31.38 -8.82 14.66
C GLY A 22 32.11 -7.55 14.20
N ILE A 23 31.77 -7.01 13.03
CA ILE A 23 32.37 -5.77 12.53
C ILE A 23 31.88 -4.60 13.40
N PRO A 24 32.77 -3.72 13.90
CA PRO A 24 32.38 -2.56 14.68
C PRO A 24 31.36 -1.68 13.97
N LEU A 25 30.32 -1.26 14.69
CA LEU A 25 29.20 -0.50 14.13
C LEU A 25 29.64 0.77 13.38
N LEU A 26 30.61 1.50 13.93
CA LEU A 26 31.19 2.69 13.31
C LEU A 26 31.80 2.37 11.93
N GLU A 27 32.55 1.28 11.83
CA GLU A 27 33.20 0.85 10.58
C GLU A 27 32.16 0.43 9.54
N ALA A 28 31.12 -0.29 9.98
CA ALA A 28 30.03 -0.72 9.13
C ALA A 28 29.27 0.48 8.55
N VAL A 29 28.90 1.47 9.37
CA VAL A 29 28.21 2.70 8.92
C VAL A 29 29.10 3.50 7.95
N LEU A 30 30.40 3.62 8.22
CA LEU A 30 31.34 4.29 7.32
C LEU A 30 31.48 3.56 5.98
N SER A 31 31.53 2.23 5.99
CA SER A 31 31.61 1.40 4.79
C SER A 31 30.38 1.57 3.90
N GLU A 32 29.19 1.55 4.48
CA GLU A 32 27.94 1.79 3.76
C GLU A 32 27.84 3.24 3.25
N GLY A 33 28.28 4.22 4.05
CA GLY A 33 28.35 5.63 3.62
C GLY A 33 29.23 5.85 2.39
N LYS A 34 30.34 5.11 2.26
CA LYS A 34 31.20 5.16 1.07
C LYS A 34 30.53 4.57 -0.17
N GLN A 35 29.71 3.54 0.01
CA GLN A 35 29.02 2.80 -1.07
C GLN A 35 27.66 3.40 -1.45
N ALA A 36 27.13 4.32 -0.64
CA ALA A 36 25.84 4.96 -0.88
C ALA A 36 25.80 5.74 -2.20
N ARG A 37 24.80 5.44 -3.04
CA ARG A 37 24.59 6.10 -4.35
C ARG A 37 24.00 7.50 -4.21
N SER A 38 23.07 7.68 -3.26
CA SER A 38 22.43 8.97 -3.00
C SER A 38 23.35 9.87 -2.19
N ALA A 39 23.57 11.10 -2.67
CA ALA A 39 24.35 12.12 -1.96
C ALA A 39 23.71 12.50 -0.61
N ASP A 40 22.38 12.52 -0.53
CA ASP A 40 21.65 12.82 0.72
C ASP A 40 21.81 11.71 1.74
N PHE A 41 21.72 10.45 1.29
CA PHE A 41 21.91 9.29 2.17
C PHE A 41 23.35 9.17 2.65
N LYS A 42 24.32 9.40 1.74
CA LYS A 42 25.74 9.48 2.06
C LYS A 42 26.03 10.51 3.15
N ARG A 43 25.49 11.73 3.03
CA ARG A 43 25.63 12.80 4.04
C ARG A 43 25.05 12.38 5.39
N ALA A 44 23.87 11.77 5.40
CA ALA A 44 23.25 11.27 6.63
C ALA A 44 24.10 10.19 7.31
N LEU A 45 24.60 9.19 6.57
CA LEU A 45 25.42 8.13 7.14
C LEU A 45 26.76 8.63 7.69
N PHE A 46 27.41 9.60 7.03
CA PHE A 46 28.62 10.20 7.58
C PHE A 46 28.38 11.02 8.85
N ALA A 47 27.25 11.74 8.93
CA ALA A 47 26.85 12.43 10.15
C ALA A 47 26.59 11.44 11.30
N VAL A 48 25.86 10.35 11.03
CA VAL A 48 25.64 9.26 12.00
C VAL A 48 26.97 8.66 12.46
N ALA A 49 27.90 8.39 11.55
CA ALA A 49 29.22 7.86 11.91
C ALA A 49 30.04 8.82 12.78
N GLU A 50 29.93 10.13 12.54
CA GLU A 50 30.59 11.15 13.36
C GLU A 50 30.02 11.18 14.79
N ASP A 51 28.71 11.09 14.92
CA ASP A 51 28.03 11.04 16.22
C ASP A 51 28.40 9.79 17.02
N ILE A 52 28.41 8.61 16.37
CA ILE A 52 28.88 7.36 17.00
C ILE A 52 30.34 7.50 17.45
N ARG A 53 31.20 8.12 16.64
CA ARG A 53 32.62 8.33 16.98
C ARG A 53 32.78 9.23 18.21
N ARG A 54 31.86 10.16 18.43
CA ARG A 54 31.79 11.03 19.62
C ARG A 54 31.22 10.32 20.86
N GLY A 55 30.79 9.07 20.72
CA GLY A 55 30.24 8.26 21.81
C GLY A 55 28.73 8.38 21.96
N GLU A 56 28.02 8.99 21.02
CA GLU A 56 26.56 8.91 21.02
C GLU A 56 26.07 7.51 20.67
N ARG A 57 24.90 7.14 21.23
CA ARG A 57 24.20 5.90 20.85
C ARG A 57 23.78 5.96 19.38
N PHE A 58 23.78 4.82 18.71
CA PHE A 58 23.41 4.71 17.31
C PHE A 58 21.96 5.14 17.06
N SER A 59 21.02 4.72 17.92
CA SER A 59 19.62 5.17 17.85
C SER A 59 19.49 6.68 17.94
N ALA A 60 20.21 7.34 18.86
CA ALA A 60 20.21 8.79 19.01
C ALA A 60 20.76 9.51 17.77
N ALA A 61 21.85 8.99 17.19
CA ALA A 61 22.41 9.49 15.94
C ALA A 61 21.43 9.36 14.77
N LEU A 62 20.74 8.22 14.63
CA LEU A 62 19.71 8.01 13.60
C LEU A 62 18.50 8.94 13.77
N ALA A 63 18.11 9.24 15.02
CA ALA A 63 16.96 10.09 15.34
C ALA A 63 17.11 11.53 14.82
N LYS A 64 18.34 12.02 14.65
CA LYS A 64 18.63 13.33 14.05
C LYS A 64 18.31 13.41 12.55
N HIS A 65 18.03 12.26 11.92
CA HIS A 65 17.74 12.14 10.49
C HIS A 65 16.34 11.55 10.23
N PRO A 66 15.24 12.18 10.69
CA PRO A 66 13.87 11.63 10.61
C PRO A 66 13.36 11.48 9.17
N GLY A 67 13.92 12.25 8.22
CA GLY A 67 13.63 12.10 6.79
C GLY A 67 14.19 10.80 6.17
N VAL A 68 15.08 10.09 6.88
CA VAL A 68 15.70 8.83 6.46
C VAL A 68 15.24 7.69 7.36
N PHE A 69 15.37 7.90 8.67
CA PHE A 69 15.06 6.91 9.70
C PHE A 69 13.80 7.35 10.44
N GLY A 70 12.67 6.78 10.03
CA GLY A 70 11.38 7.05 10.69
C GLY A 70 11.34 6.53 12.13
N TYR A 71 10.35 7.03 12.88
CA TYR A 71 10.15 6.78 14.31
C TYR A 71 10.32 5.31 14.71
N PHE A 72 9.63 4.40 14.02
CA PHE A 72 9.68 2.97 14.31
C PHE A 72 11.09 2.37 14.14
N TYR A 73 11.79 2.75 13.07
CA TYR A 73 13.15 2.26 12.80
C TYR A 73 14.09 2.61 13.95
N VAL A 74 14.04 3.87 14.40
CA VAL A 74 14.88 4.38 15.50
C VAL A 74 14.62 3.62 16.80
N HIS A 75 13.36 3.41 17.17
CA HIS A 75 13.01 2.74 18.44
C HIS A 75 13.33 1.25 18.44
N VAL A 76 13.26 0.58 17.28
CA VAL A 76 13.70 -0.81 17.16
C VAL A 76 15.22 -0.93 17.30
N ILE A 77 15.97 0.02 16.76
CA ILE A 77 17.42 0.09 16.98
C ILE A 77 17.73 0.39 18.45
N GLU A 78 17.03 1.36 19.06
CA GLU A 78 17.19 1.71 20.47
C GLU A 78 16.94 0.51 21.40
N ALA A 79 15.87 -0.24 21.11
CA ALA A 79 15.57 -1.50 21.79
C ALA A 79 16.75 -2.47 21.69
N GLY A 80 17.25 -2.72 20.48
CA GLY A 80 18.38 -3.61 20.22
C GLY A 80 19.69 -3.14 20.87
N GLU A 81 19.93 -1.84 20.97
CA GLU A 81 21.07 -1.28 21.70
C GLU A 81 20.96 -1.51 23.21
N ARG A 82 19.77 -1.32 23.78
CA ARG A 82 19.52 -1.51 25.22
C ARG A 82 19.60 -2.98 25.64
N SER A 83 19.08 -3.89 24.82
CA SER A 83 19.03 -5.33 25.09
C SER A 83 20.28 -6.08 24.62
N GLY A 84 21.15 -5.45 23.83
CA GLY A 84 22.26 -6.11 23.15
C GLY A 84 21.84 -7.00 21.97
N SER A 85 20.59 -6.94 21.52
CA SER A 85 20.06 -7.70 20.38
C SER A 85 19.99 -6.89 19.07
N LEU A 86 20.98 -6.00 18.85
CA LEU A 86 21.03 -5.12 17.67
C LEU A 86 21.01 -5.90 16.35
N GLU A 87 21.71 -7.04 16.28
CA GLU A 87 21.72 -7.92 15.10
C GLU A 87 20.29 -8.37 14.74
N GLN A 88 19.55 -8.94 15.69
CA GLN A 88 18.21 -9.46 15.47
C GLN A 88 17.23 -8.35 15.09
N ASN A 89 17.37 -7.17 15.70
CA ASN A 89 16.53 -6.01 15.40
C ASN A 89 16.80 -5.44 14.00
N LEU A 90 18.05 -5.44 13.54
CA LEU A 90 18.40 -5.08 12.16
C LEU A 90 17.85 -6.08 11.13
N ILE A 91 17.94 -7.39 11.42
CA ILE A 91 17.33 -8.44 10.58
C ILE A 91 15.83 -8.21 10.47
N TYR A 92 15.17 -7.97 11.60
CA TYR A 92 13.74 -7.70 11.65
C TYR A 92 13.35 -6.46 10.82
N LEU A 93 14.08 -5.34 10.95
CA LEU A 93 13.83 -4.14 10.15
C LEU A 93 14.00 -4.41 8.66
N PHE A 94 15.03 -5.15 8.27
CA PHE A 94 15.25 -5.55 6.88
C PHE A 94 14.10 -6.40 6.34
N GLU A 95 13.68 -7.44 7.07
CA GLU A 95 12.57 -8.31 6.66
C GLU A 95 11.26 -7.54 6.52
N GLN A 96 10.96 -6.67 7.49
CA GLN A 96 9.73 -5.88 7.50
C GLN A 96 9.68 -4.91 6.31
N MET A 97 10.78 -4.20 6.05
CA MET A 97 10.86 -3.28 4.91
C MET A 97 10.84 -4.03 3.57
N SER A 98 11.49 -5.20 3.48
CA SER A 98 11.52 -6.02 2.28
C SER A 98 10.14 -6.59 1.96
N ALA A 99 9.41 -7.08 2.97
CA ALA A 99 8.06 -7.57 2.82
C ALA A 99 7.10 -6.46 2.37
N ALA A 100 7.20 -5.27 2.95
CA ALA A 100 6.39 -4.12 2.52
C ALA A 100 6.66 -3.72 1.06
N ARG A 101 7.94 -3.73 0.64
CA ARG A 101 8.32 -3.44 -0.74
C ARG A 101 7.84 -4.51 -1.72
N GLU A 102 8.02 -5.79 -1.37
CA GLU A 102 7.57 -6.90 -2.23
C GLU A 102 6.05 -6.87 -2.39
N PHE A 103 5.31 -6.65 -1.31
CA PHE A 103 3.86 -6.48 -1.37
C PHE A 103 3.43 -5.33 -2.28
N ARG A 104 4.08 -4.15 -2.18
CA ARG A 104 3.81 -3.02 -3.09
C ARG A 104 4.13 -3.38 -4.54
N LYS A 105 5.23 -4.10 -4.77
CA LYS A 105 5.66 -4.51 -6.10
C LYS A 105 4.71 -5.55 -6.71
N GLU A 106 4.27 -6.54 -5.94
CA GLU A 106 3.26 -7.51 -6.34
C GLU A 106 1.95 -6.82 -6.70
N LEU A 107 1.47 -5.90 -5.84
CA LEU A 107 0.28 -5.09 -6.14
C LEU A 107 0.43 -4.28 -7.42
N THR A 108 1.52 -3.53 -7.56
CA THR A 108 1.73 -2.65 -8.72
C THR A 108 1.92 -3.47 -10.00
N GLY A 109 2.68 -4.56 -9.93
CA GLY A 109 2.91 -5.47 -11.05
C GLY A 109 1.63 -6.15 -11.51
N ALA A 110 0.78 -6.55 -10.57
CA ALA A 110 -0.47 -7.21 -10.91
C ALA A 110 -1.54 -6.26 -11.49
N LEU A 111 -1.48 -4.96 -11.17
CA LEU A 111 -2.34 -3.93 -11.76
C LEU A 111 -1.90 -3.48 -13.16
N LEU A 112 -0.67 -3.79 -13.55
CA LEU A 112 -0.13 -3.38 -14.85
C LEU A 112 -0.90 -4.02 -16.02
N TYR A 113 -1.24 -5.31 -15.92
CA TYR A 113 -1.98 -6.03 -16.95
C TYR A 113 -3.41 -5.48 -17.15
N PRO A 114 -4.24 -5.33 -16.10
CA PRO A 114 -5.53 -4.65 -16.20
C PRO A 114 -5.41 -3.24 -16.79
N ALA A 115 -4.43 -2.44 -16.35
CA ALA A 115 -4.23 -1.09 -16.85
C ALA A 115 -3.91 -1.08 -18.35
N PHE A 116 -3.07 -2.01 -18.82
CA PHE A 116 -2.75 -2.15 -20.24
C PHE A 116 -3.99 -2.48 -21.07
N ILE A 117 -4.79 -3.49 -20.68
CA ILE A 117 -6.01 -3.87 -21.39
C ILE A 117 -7.02 -2.72 -21.40
N LEU A 118 -7.29 -2.11 -20.25
CA LEU A 118 -8.22 -0.98 -20.16
C LEU A 118 -7.76 0.19 -21.02
N SER A 119 -6.44 0.47 -21.05
CA SER A 119 -5.89 1.51 -21.93
C SER A 119 -6.11 1.18 -23.41
N ALA A 120 -5.91 -0.07 -23.82
CA ALA A 120 -6.16 -0.50 -25.20
C ALA A 120 -7.64 -0.36 -25.56
N VAL A 121 -8.56 -0.75 -24.67
CA VAL A 121 -10.00 -0.59 -24.84
C VAL A 121 -10.37 0.88 -25.02
N VAL A 122 -9.84 1.78 -24.19
CA VAL A 122 -10.08 3.22 -24.29
C VAL A 122 -9.52 3.79 -25.59
N VAL A 123 -8.32 3.40 -26.00
CA VAL A 123 -7.69 3.85 -27.25
C VAL A 123 -8.48 3.40 -28.46
N VAL A 124 -8.82 2.11 -28.55
CA VAL A 124 -9.60 1.55 -29.66
C VAL A 124 -11.00 2.17 -29.70
N GLY A 125 -11.69 2.24 -28.56
CA GLY A 125 -13.01 2.85 -28.46
C GLY A 125 -13.01 4.32 -28.86
N SER A 126 -11.99 5.08 -28.45
CA SER A 126 -11.82 6.47 -28.86
C SER A 126 -11.56 6.57 -30.37
N LEU A 127 -10.64 5.78 -30.93
CA LEU A 127 -10.36 5.80 -32.37
C LEU A 127 -11.63 5.50 -33.18
N MET A 128 -12.41 4.49 -32.75
CA MET A 128 -13.71 4.18 -33.35
C MET A 128 -14.69 5.36 -33.29
N ALA A 129 -14.82 6.00 -32.12
CA ALA A 129 -15.74 7.11 -31.91
C ALA A 129 -15.36 8.40 -32.67
N TYR A 130 -14.07 8.70 -32.79
CA TYR A 130 -13.57 9.93 -33.42
C TYR A 130 -13.39 9.81 -34.94
N PHE A 131 -12.93 8.66 -35.45
CA PHE A 131 -12.61 8.52 -36.86
C PHE A 131 -13.65 7.69 -37.63
N VAL A 132 -14.08 6.56 -37.07
CA VAL A 132 -14.88 5.59 -37.81
C VAL A 132 -16.36 5.92 -37.78
N LEU A 133 -16.90 6.23 -36.60
CA LEU A 133 -18.32 6.53 -36.43
C LEU A 133 -18.79 7.76 -37.24
N PRO A 134 -18.06 8.90 -37.28
CA PRO A 134 -18.46 10.04 -38.09
C PRO A 134 -18.53 9.72 -39.58
N GLN A 135 -17.55 8.96 -40.12
CA GLN A 135 -17.55 8.53 -41.51
C GLN A 135 -18.75 7.64 -41.83
N LEU A 136 -19.08 6.70 -40.93
CA LEU A 136 -20.28 5.86 -41.06
C LEU A 136 -21.57 6.68 -41.01
N THR A 137 -21.67 7.65 -40.09
CA THR A 137 -22.87 8.50 -40.00
C THR A 137 -23.06 9.38 -41.22
N GLY A 138 -21.97 9.95 -41.78
CA GLY A 138 -22.01 10.71 -43.02
C GLY A 138 -22.43 9.86 -44.22
N PHE A 139 -21.93 8.62 -44.29
CA PHE A 139 -22.36 7.64 -45.30
C PHE A 139 -23.84 7.27 -45.14
N LEU A 140 -24.30 6.95 -43.92
CA LEU A 140 -25.68 6.57 -43.64
C LEU A 140 -26.68 7.73 -43.85
N SER A 141 -26.29 8.96 -43.54
CA SER A 141 -27.12 10.15 -43.80
C SER A 141 -27.34 10.44 -45.29
N SER A 142 -26.58 9.79 -46.17
CA SER A 142 -26.77 9.87 -47.63
C SER A 142 -27.95 9.01 -48.11
N PHE A 143 -28.49 8.13 -47.25
CA PHE A 143 -29.70 7.35 -47.51
C PHE A 143 -30.88 8.00 -46.77
N GLU A 144 -31.84 8.56 -47.50
CA GLU A 144 -33.02 9.23 -46.91
C GLU A 144 -33.84 8.27 -46.03
N GLY A 145 -34.11 8.67 -44.78
CA GLY A 145 -35.07 8.01 -43.88
C GLY A 145 -34.49 7.02 -42.84
N ALA A 146 -33.18 6.79 -42.81
CA ALA A 146 -32.58 5.88 -41.82
C ALA A 146 -32.41 6.55 -40.44
N GLU A 147 -33.27 6.20 -39.47
CA GLU A 147 -33.05 6.59 -38.08
C GLU A 147 -31.82 5.89 -37.50
N LEU A 148 -30.88 6.66 -36.95
CA LEU A 148 -29.71 6.10 -36.27
C LEU A 148 -30.16 5.21 -35.09
N PRO A 149 -29.66 3.97 -34.96
CA PRO A 149 -29.90 3.13 -33.78
C PRO A 149 -29.55 3.83 -32.47
N PHE A 150 -30.24 3.47 -31.39
CA PHE A 150 -30.02 4.02 -30.05
C PHE A 150 -28.54 3.96 -29.61
N VAL A 151 -27.88 2.84 -29.92
CA VAL A 151 -26.45 2.62 -29.61
C VAL A 151 -25.56 3.65 -30.31
N THR A 152 -25.79 3.91 -31.60
CA THR A 152 -25.02 4.89 -32.39
C THR A 152 -25.27 6.32 -31.89
N ARG A 153 -26.52 6.64 -31.52
CA ARG A 153 -26.88 7.94 -30.90
C ARG A 153 -26.17 8.16 -29.55
N MET A 154 -26.07 7.14 -28.70
CA MET A 154 -25.33 7.25 -27.43
C MET A 154 -23.84 7.54 -27.65
N VAL A 155 -23.20 6.89 -28.62
CA VAL A 155 -21.77 7.11 -28.87
C VAL A 155 -21.51 8.48 -29.50
N LEU A 156 -22.38 8.95 -30.40
CA LEU A 156 -22.33 10.31 -30.94
C LEU A 156 -22.50 11.36 -29.84
N ALA A 157 -23.48 11.18 -28.95
CA ALA A 157 -23.68 12.08 -27.81
C ALA A 157 -22.46 12.10 -26.87
N PHE A 158 -21.83 10.95 -26.63
CA PHE A 158 -20.60 10.87 -25.83
C PHE A 158 -19.41 11.53 -26.55
N SER A 159 -19.31 11.37 -27.88
CA SER A 159 -18.28 12.00 -28.70
C SER A 159 -18.42 13.52 -28.71
N ASP A 160 -19.64 14.06 -28.90
CA ASP A 160 -19.93 15.49 -28.85
C ASP A 160 -19.61 16.08 -27.48
N VAL A 161 -20.01 15.41 -26.39
CA VAL A 161 -19.68 15.86 -25.02
C VAL A 161 -18.17 15.85 -24.79
N THR A 162 -17.47 14.83 -25.26
CA THR A 162 -16.01 14.72 -25.08
C THR A 162 -15.24 15.72 -25.95
N GLN A 163 -15.72 16.04 -27.16
CA GLN A 163 -15.13 17.05 -28.04
C GLN A 163 -15.35 18.47 -27.52
N HIS A 164 -16.57 18.79 -27.08
CA HIS A 164 -16.94 20.14 -26.67
C HIS A 164 -16.55 20.46 -25.22
N TYR A 165 -16.69 19.50 -24.31
CA TYR A 165 -16.43 19.70 -22.88
C TYR A 165 -15.17 18.97 -22.37
N GLY A 166 -14.61 18.01 -23.11
CA GLY A 166 -13.42 17.26 -22.69
C GLY A 166 -12.18 18.13 -22.38
N PRO A 167 -11.87 19.19 -23.15
CA PRO A 167 -10.79 20.12 -22.84
C PRO A 167 -10.98 20.90 -21.53
N LEU A 168 -12.20 20.96 -20.99
CA LEU A 168 -12.52 21.61 -19.72
C LEU A 168 -12.69 20.59 -18.57
N ILE A 169 -13.33 19.46 -18.85
CA ILE A 169 -13.66 18.41 -17.88
C ILE A 169 -12.41 17.64 -17.45
N PHE A 170 -11.54 17.21 -18.36
CA PHE A 170 -10.37 16.41 -17.97
C PHE A 170 -9.36 17.20 -17.13
N PRO A 171 -8.97 18.44 -17.50
CA PRO A 171 -8.13 19.27 -16.65
C PRO A 171 -8.84 19.68 -15.35
N GLY A 172 -10.15 19.97 -15.41
CA GLY A 172 -10.94 20.36 -14.24
C GLY A 172 -11.10 19.23 -13.23
N LEU A 173 -11.39 18.00 -13.68
CA LEU A 173 -11.48 16.81 -12.85
C LEU A 173 -10.11 16.42 -12.29
N PHE A 174 -9.05 16.50 -13.11
CA PHE A 174 -7.68 16.24 -12.65
C PHE A 174 -7.23 17.27 -11.62
N ALA A 175 -7.51 18.56 -11.85
CA ALA A 175 -7.25 19.63 -10.89
C ALA A 175 -8.07 19.46 -9.61
N ALA A 176 -9.37 19.13 -9.72
CA ALA A 176 -10.23 18.88 -8.57
C ALA A 176 -9.74 17.69 -7.74
N CYS A 177 -9.38 16.57 -8.38
CA CYS A 177 -8.80 15.41 -7.71
C CYS A 177 -7.44 15.72 -7.08
N ALA A 178 -6.56 16.45 -7.77
CA ALA A 178 -5.26 16.86 -7.23
C ALA A 178 -5.40 17.83 -6.05
N LEU A 179 -6.38 18.74 -6.10
CA LEU A 179 -6.68 19.70 -5.04
C LEU A 179 -7.33 19.01 -3.84
N LEU A 180 -8.29 18.10 -4.07
CA LEU A 180 -8.89 17.26 -3.03
C LEU A 180 -7.84 16.38 -2.36
N TYR A 181 -6.97 15.75 -3.14
CA TYR A 181 -5.84 14.97 -2.62
C TYR A 181 -4.86 15.84 -1.84
N GLY A 182 -4.52 17.04 -2.33
CA GLY A 182 -3.66 17.99 -1.63
C GLY A 182 -4.23 18.44 -0.29
N ILE A 183 -5.53 18.73 -0.23
CA ILE A 183 -6.24 19.13 1.00
C ILE A 183 -6.34 17.95 1.98
N LEU A 184 -6.69 16.75 1.50
CA LEU A 184 -6.79 15.54 2.34
C LEU A 184 -5.42 15.07 2.83
N ALA A 185 -4.37 15.18 2.02
CA ALA A 185 -3.02 14.75 2.38
C ALA A 185 -2.33 15.68 3.38
N GLN A 186 -2.71 16.97 3.42
CA GLN A 186 -2.14 17.97 4.33
C GLN A 186 -2.92 18.11 5.65
N THR A 187 -4.19 17.70 5.72
CA THR A 187 -5.00 17.81 6.95
C THR A 187 -4.99 16.52 7.77
N ARG A 188 -4.72 16.61 9.07
CA ARG A 188 -4.80 15.48 10.03
C ARG A 188 -6.13 14.71 9.96
N PRO A 189 -7.32 15.37 9.96
CA PRO A 189 -8.58 14.64 9.78
C PRO A 189 -8.77 14.06 8.36
N GLY A 190 -8.20 14.67 7.32
CA GLY A 190 -8.26 14.16 5.95
C GLY A 190 -7.49 12.86 5.76
N ARG A 191 -6.32 12.73 6.39
CA ARG A 191 -5.56 11.47 6.46
C ARG A 191 -6.33 10.39 7.22
N ASP A 192 -6.88 10.72 8.39
CA ASP A 192 -7.67 9.80 9.21
C ASP A 192 -8.91 9.26 8.48
N VAL A 193 -9.63 10.13 7.75
CA VAL A 193 -10.80 9.74 6.93
C VAL A 193 -10.37 8.93 5.72
N SER A 194 -9.26 9.27 5.06
CA SER A 194 -8.75 8.50 3.92
C SER A 194 -8.29 7.09 4.33
N ASP A 195 -7.69 6.96 5.51
CA ASP A 195 -7.22 5.70 6.05
C ASP A 195 -8.38 4.82 6.53
N ALA A 196 -9.42 5.42 7.12
CA ALA A 196 -10.66 4.71 7.42
C ALA A 196 -11.37 4.26 6.14
N MET A 197 -11.48 5.12 5.12
CA MET A 197 -12.15 4.79 3.85
C MET A 197 -11.43 3.65 3.10
N ARG A 198 -10.09 3.61 3.13
CA ARG A 198 -9.29 2.51 2.56
C ARG A 198 -9.57 1.16 3.23
N LEU A 199 -9.82 1.13 4.54
CA LEU A 199 -10.19 -0.09 5.28
C LEU A 199 -11.62 -0.58 4.97
N HIS A 200 -12.49 0.29 4.47
CA HIS A 200 -13.88 -0.04 4.12
C HIS A 200 -14.06 -0.43 2.64
N LEU A 201 -13.01 -0.38 1.82
CA LEU A 201 -13.10 -0.86 0.44
C LEU A 201 -13.31 -2.38 0.45
N PRO A 202 -14.39 -2.90 -0.17
CA PRO A 202 -14.83 -4.29 0.01
C PRO A 202 -13.80 -5.35 -0.39
N ILE A 203 -12.86 -5.01 -1.29
CA ILE A 203 -11.81 -5.91 -1.78
C ILE A 203 -10.47 -5.62 -1.08
N ILE A 204 -10.09 -4.35 -0.96
CA ILE A 204 -8.78 -3.91 -0.48
C ILE A 204 -8.74 -3.88 1.06
N GLY A 205 -9.85 -3.51 1.70
CA GLY A 205 -9.95 -3.34 3.15
C GLY A 205 -9.63 -4.62 3.92
N GLY A 206 -10.11 -5.77 3.44
CA GLY A 206 -9.79 -7.06 4.04
C GLY A 206 -8.31 -7.45 3.94
N ILE A 207 -7.63 -7.09 2.84
CA ILE A 207 -6.18 -7.31 2.69
C ILE A 207 -5.42 -6.37 3.63
N LEU A 208 -5.78 -5.08 3.63
CA LEU A 208 -5.13 -4.08 4.47
C LEU A 208 -5.26 -4.39 5.96
N GLN A 209 -6.46 -4.79 6.41
CA GLN A 209 -6.68 -5.24 7.78
C GLN A 209 -5.69 -6.35 8.16
N ARG A 210 -5.54 -7.37 7.32
CA ARG A 210 -4.60 -8.48 7.56
C ARG A 210 -3.15 -8.02 7.55
N ALA A 211 -2.79 -7.12 6.63
CA ALA A 211 -1.45 -6.53 6.60
C ALA A 211 -1.14 -5.80 7.92
N TYR A 212 -2.09 -5.03 8.46
CA TYR A 212 -1.92 -4.36 9.76
C TYR A 212 -1.91 -5.34 10.94
N LEU A 213 -2.67 -6.43 10.90
CA LEU A 213 -2.57 -7.49 11.92
C LEU A 213 -1.19 -8.14 11.89
N VAL A 214 -0.67 -8.50 10.72
CA VAL A 214 0.69 -9.04 10.56
C VAL A 214 1.73 -8.07 11.13
N GLN A 215 1.63 -6.79 10.75
CA GLN A 215 2.55 -5.76 11.23
C GLN A 215 2.46 -5.59 12.75
N PHE A 216 1.26 -5.42 13.31
CA PHE A 216 1.03 -5.30 14.74
C PHE A 216 1.61 -6.50 15.49
N SER A 217 1.28 -7.72 15.06
CA SER A 217 1.72 -8.94 15.74
C SER A 217 3.24 -9.11 15.71
N LYS A 218 3.87 -8.94 14.54
CA LYS A 218 5.33 -9.04 14.41
C LYS A 218 6.06 -7.97 15.21
N MET A 219 5.61 -6.71 15.13
CA MET A 219 6.23 -5.61 15.88
C MET A 219 6.17 -5.90 17.39
N LEU A 220 4.99 -6.26 17.89
CA LEU A 220 4.80 -6.51 19.30
C LEU A 220 5.62 -7.73 19.77
N ALA A 221 5.62 -8.83 19.01
CA ALA A 221 6.41 -10.01 19.33
C ALA A 221 7.91 -9.70 19.42
N THR A 222 8.46 -8.96 18.45
CA THR A 222 9.88 -8.59 18.42
C THR A 222 10.30 -7.75 19.63
N LEU A 223 9.49 -6.75 19.98
CA LEU A 223 9.79 -5.85 21.10
C LEU A 223 9.70 -6.60 22.44
N LEU A 224 8.68 -7.45 22.62
CA LEU A 224 8.52 -8.26 23.83
C LEU A 224 9.67 -9.27 23.99
N LYS A 225 10.07 -9.97 22.92
CA LYS A 225 11.23 -10.88 22.91
C LYS A 225 12.54 -10.16 23.21
N SER A 226 12.63 -8.87 22.91
CA SER A 226 13.78 -8.03 23.24
C SER A 226 13.75 -7.52 24.69
N GLY A 227 12.77 -7.96 25.49
CA GLY A 227 12.64 -7.60 26.90
C GLY A 227 12.00 -6.23 27.15
N ILE A 228 11.42 -5.59 26.13
CA ILE A 228 10.73 -4.31 26.30
C ILE A 228 9.39 -4.58 26.99
N PRO A 229 9.04 -3.81 28.04
CA PRO A 229 7.73 -3.91 28.68
C PRO A 229 6.56 -3.77 27.70
N MET A 230 5.46 -4.48 27.95
CA MET A 230 4.27 -4.49 27.07
C MET A 230 3.71 -3.09 26.78
N HIS A 231 3.61 -2.21 27.78
CA HIS A 231 3.07 -0.86 27.59
C HIS A 231 3.95 0.02 26.68
N GLU A 232 5.28 -0.07 26.84
CA GLU A 232 6.26 0.63 25.98
C GLU A 232 6.23 0.03 24.56
N SER A 233 6.14 -1.30 24.45
CA SER A 233 6.03 -1.99 23.17
C SER A 233 4.77 -1.58 22.39
N LEU A 234 3.60 -1.51 23.05
CA LEU A 234 2.35 -1.04 22.44
C LEU A 234 2.43 0.41 21.98
N ALA A 235 3.09 1.28 22.75
CA ALA A 235 3.30 2.68 22.36
C ALA A 235 4.19 2.80 21.11
N ILE A 236 5.26 1.99 21.02
CA ILE A 236 6.14 1.92 19.84
C ILE A 236 5.38 1.36 18.64
N VAL A 237 4.67 0.24 18.80
CA VAL A 237 3.86 -0.40 17.75
C VAL A 237 2.82 0.58 17.21
N GLY A 238 2.02 1.20 18.08
CA GLY A 238 0.97 2.14 17.67
C GLY A 238 1.53 3.34 16.89
N ASN A 239 2.68 3.87 17.27
CA ASN A 239 3.33 4.95 16.52
C ASN A 239 4.04 4.51 15.24
N GLY A 240 4.36 3.22 15.11
CA GLY A 240 4.93 2.62 13.90
C GLY A 240 3.89 2.18 12.85
N LEU A 241 2.61 2.15 13.20
CA LEU A 241 1.52 1.87 12.26
C LEU A 241 1.16 3.14 11.48
N ASP A 242 1.14 3.03 10.15
CA ASP A 242 0.82 4.16 9.26
C ASP A 242 -0.68 4.49 9.25
N ASN A 243 -1.56 3.53 9.57
CA ASN A 243 -3.00 3.73 9.55
C ASN A 243 -3.51 4.30 10.88
N ALA A 244 -4.20 5.45 10.79
CA ALA A 244 -4.70 6.15 11.96
C ALA A 244 -5.66 5.33 12.84
N VAL A 245 -6.49 4.44 12.25
CA VAL A 245 -7.46 3.61 12.97
C VAL A 245 -6.72 2.56 13.81
N PHE A 246 -5.79 1.82 13.20
CA PHE A 246 -4.95 0.85 13.90
C PHE A 246 -4.03 1.51 14.93
N LYS A 247 -3.47 2.68 14.62
CA LYS A 247 -2.67 3.48 15.56
C LYS A 247 -3.47 3.86 16.80
N LYS A 248 -4.67 4.42 16.63
CA LYS A 248 -5.54 4.81 17.75
C LYS A 248 -5.94 3.60 18.59
N SER A 249 -6.30 2.49 17.94
CA SER A 249 -6.65 1.24 18.63
C SER A 249 -5.47 0.70 19.45
N ALA A 250 -4.26 0.65 18.88
CA ALA A 250 -3.06 0.18 19.58
C ALA A 250 -2.69 1.09 20.78
N LEU A 251 -2.75 2.41 20.61
CA LEU A 251 -2.44 3.36 21.68
C LEU A 251 -3.50 3.35 22.81
N ALA A 252 -4.76 3.05 22.49
CA ALA A 252 -5.81 2.90 23.49
C ALA A 252 -5.59 1.72 24.45
N LEU A 253 -4.77 0.73 24.07
CA LEU A 253 -4.45 -0.43 24.91
C LEU A 253 -3.43 -0.11 26.02
N VAL A 254 -2.59 0.90 25.84
CA VAL A 254 -1.53 1.29 26.77
C VAL A 254 -2.04 1.54 28.20
N PRO A 255 -3.08 2.37 28.44
CA PRO A 255 -3.58 2.62 29.81
C PRO A 255 -4.11 1.35 30.49
N HIS A 256 -4.67 0.40 29.75
CA HIS A 256 -5.18 -0.86 30.31
C HIS A 256 -4.04 -1.75 30.82
N ILE A 257 -2.95 -1.86 30.05
CA ILE A 257 -1.76 -2.61 30.47
C ILE A 257 -1.09 -1.94 31.67
N LEU A 258 -1.02 -0.60 31.71
CA LEU A 258 -0.49 0.11 32.87
C LEU A 258 -1.34 -0.12 34.14
N ALA A 259 -2.65 -0.34 33.98
CA ALA A 259 -3.56 -0.71 35.06
C ALA A 259 -3.52 -2.22 35.42
N GLY A 260 -2.65 -3.02 34.79
CA GLY A 260 -2.53 -4.46 35.03
C GLY A 260 -3.69 -5.29 34.49
N GLN A 261 -4.48 -4.74 33.57
CA GLN A 261 -5.61 -5.44 32.94
C GLN A 261 -5.12 -6.29 31.75
N PRO A 262 -5.78 -7.42 31.43
CA PRO A 262 -5.48 -8.17 30.22
C PRO A 262 -5.80 -7.35 28.96
N LEU A 263 -5.06 -7.55 27.87
CA LEU A 263 -5.22 -6.88 26.57
C LEU A 263 -6.45 -7.39 25.82
N SER A 264 -6.69 -8.70 25.86
CA SER A 264 -7.65 -9.38 24.99
C SER A 264 -9.07 -8.78 25.01
N PRO A 265 -9.64 -8.32 26.14
CA PRO A 265 -10.98 -7.73 26.17
C PRO A 265 -11.06 -6.34 25.50
N PHE A 266 -9.95 -5.63 25.38
CA PHE A 266 -9.89 -4.25 24.88
C PHE A 266 -9.52 -4.16 23.40
N LEU A 267 -9.25 -5.30 22.74
CA LEU A 267 -9.03 -5.34 21.30
C LEU A 267 -10.34 -5.03 20.55
N ASP A 268 -10.29 -4.04 19.65
CA ASP A 268 -11.43 -3.64 18.84
C ASP A 268 -11.87 -4.77 17.89
N ARG A 269 -13.07 -5.31 18.11
CA ARG A 269 -13.62 -6.44 17.33
C ARG A 269 -13.84 -6.12 15.85
N SER A 270 -13.88 -4.85 15.46
CA SER A 270 -13.96 -4.46 14.05
C SER A 270 -12.61 -4.62 13.34
N LEU A 271 -11.50 -4.51 14.08
CA LEU A 271 -10.14 -4.58 13.56
C LEU A 271 -9.49 -5.94 13.81
N PHE A 272 -9.75 -6.55 14.96
CA PHE A 272 -9.17 -7.81 15.42
C PHE A 272 -10.23 -8.92 15.34
N PRO A 273 -10.10 -9.89 14.40
CA PRO A 273 -11.06 -10.96 14.25
C PRO A 273 -11.15 -11.87 15.50
N PRO A 274 -12.26 -12.62 15.67
CA PRO A 274 -12.46 -13.47 16.85
C PRO A 274 -11.30 -14.43 17.15
N LEU A 275 -10.73 -15.06 16.11
CA LEU A 275 -9.57 -15.94 16.25
C LEU A 275 -8.34 -15.19 16.82
N TYR A 276 -8.10 -13.95 16.38
CA TYR A 276 -7.02 -13.12 16.89
C TYR A 276 -7.18 -12.88 18.40
N ILE A 277 -8.37 -12.43 18.80
CA ILE A 277 -8.69 -12.13 20.20
C ILE A 277 -8.54 -13.39 21.06
N GLN A 278 -9.06 -14.53 20.60
CA GLN A 278 -8.97 -15.81 21.31
C GLN A 278 -7.52 -16.27 21.49
N MET A 279 -6.67 -16.13 20.47
CA MET A 279 -5.25 -16.49 20.57
C MET A 279 -4.49 -15.54 21.51
N MET A 280 -4.84 -14.26 21.54
CA MET A 280 -4.28 -13.32 22.53
C MET A 280 -4.69 -13.72 23.95
N GLU A 281 -5.97 -14.04 24.18
CA GLU A 281 -6.46 -14.49 25.49
C GLU A 281 -5.75 -15.78 25.97
N VAL A 282 -5.56 -16.76 25.08
CA VAL A 282 -4.81 -17.99 25.39
C VAL A 282 -3.34 -17.66 25.70
N GLY A 283 -2.74 -16.76 24.94
CA GLY A 283 -1.35 -16.33 25.13
C GLY A 283 -1.15 -15.65 26.48
N GLU A 284 -2.08 -14.78 26.88
CA GLU A 284 -2.08 -14.10 28.17
C GLU A 284 -2.17 -15.09 29.33
N LYS A 285 -3.17 -15.98 29.29
CA LYS A 285 -3.38 -16.98 30.36
C LYS A 285 -2.24 -17.97 30.51
N SER A 286 -1.54 -18.27 29.41
CA SER A 286 -0.41 -19.20 29.40
C SER A 286 0.96 -18.54 29.50
N ALA A 287 1.02 -17.20 29.62
CA ALA A 287 2.26 -16.41 29.58
C ALA A 287 3.12 -16.70 28.34
N ARG A 288 2.47 -16.87 27.18
CA ARG A 288 3.04 -17.20 25.88
C ARG A 288 2.54 -16.27 24.78
N ILE A 289 2.44 -14.97 25.10
CA ILE A 289 1.92 -13.97 24.17
C ILE A 289 2.84 -13.83 22.96
N GLU A 290 4.16 -13.88 23.17
CA GLU A 290 5.17 -13.73 22.11
C GLU A 290 5.05 -14.82 21.05
N GLN A 291 4.88 -16.08 21.46
CA GLN A 291 4.72 -17.19 20.51
C GLN A 291 3.38 -17.11 19.77
N ASN A 292 2.30 -16.71 20.46
CA ASN A 292 1.00 -16.57 19.83
C ASN A 292 0.96 -15.40 18.84
N LEU A 293 1.68 -14.30 19.11
CA LEU A 293 1.83 -13.20 18.17
C LEU A 293 2.61 -13.63 16.91
N ASP A 294 3.68 -14.43 17.03
CA ASP A 294 4.35 -14.99 15.84
C ASP A 294 3.41 -15.87 15.01
N TYR A 295 2.63 -16.72 15.68
CA TYR A 295 1.65 -17.58 15.02
C TYR A 295 0.59 -16.76 14.28
N LEU A 296 0.04 -15.73 14.94
CA LEU A 296 -0.94 -14.82 14.34
C LEU A 296 -0.35 -14.07 13.14
N ALA A 297 0.88 -13.57 13.26
CA ALA A 297 1.59 -12.94 12.15
C ALA A 297 1.70 -13.87 10.95
N GLU A 298 2.10 -15.12 11.16
CA GLU A 298 2.26 -16.09 10.07
C GLU A 298 0.92 -16.53 9.48
N PHE A 299 -0.09 -16.72 10.32
CA PHE A 299 -1.45 -17.08 9.90
C PHE A 299 -2.06 -16.00 9.00
N TYR A 300 -2.07 -14.74 9.45
CA TYR A 300 -2.65 -13.64 8.69
C TYR A 300 -1.81 -13.25 7.47
N ARG A 301 -0.49 -13.51 7.49
CA ARG A 301 0.36 -13.36 6.30
C ARG A 301 -0.07 -14.32 5.20
N LYS A 302 -0.25 -15.61 5.52
CA LYS A 302 -0.74 -16.61 4.56
C LYS A 302 -2.14 -16.28 4.07
N GLU A 303 -3.04 -15.84 4.95
CA GLU A 303 -4.40 -15.45 4.54
C GLU A 303 -4.37 -14.22 3.61
N MET A 304 -3.50 -13.25 3.87
CA MET A 304 -3.26 -12.08 3.02
C MET A 304 -2.74 -12.48 1.64
N GLU A 305 -1.70 -13.31 1.58
CA GLU A 305 -1.10 -13.82 0.33
C GLU A 305 -2.13 -14.61 -0.51
N TYR A 306 -2.91 -15.48 0.14
CA TYR A 306 -3.97 -16.25 -0.52
C TYR A 306 -5.07 -15.35 -1.11
N ARG A 307 -5.55 -14.37 -0.32
CA ARG A 307 -6.57 -13.42 -0.79
C ARG A 307 -6.07 -12.55 -1.93
N LEU A 308 -4.84 -12.07 -1.83
CA LEU A 308 -4.21 -11.30 -2.90
C LEU A 308 -4.19 -12.12 -4.18
N LYS A 309 -3.65 -13.34 -4.15
CA LYS A 309 -3.61 -14.23 -5.32
C LYS A 309 -4.99 -14.46 -5.93
N ASN A 310 -6.00 -14.75 -5.11
CA ASN A 310 -7.36 -15.00 -5.59
C ASN A 310 -7.97 -13.77 -6.28
N ILE A 311 -7.81 -12.57 -5.71
CA ILE A 311 -8.29 -11.33 -6.31
C ILE A 311 -7.63 -11.11 -7.67
N LEU A 312 -6.33 -11.37 -7.78
CA LEU A 312 -5.59 -11.22 -9.03
C LEU A 312 -6.05 -12.23 -10.09
N THR A 313 -6.27 -13.49 -9.73
CA THR A 313 -6.75 -14.52 -10.68
C THR A 313 -8.21 -14.27 -11.09
N SER A 314 -9.07 -13.79 -10.19
CA SER A 314 -10.47 -13.49 -10.52
C SER A 314 -10.64 -12.24 -11.40
N LEU A 315 -9.65 -11.35 -11.46
CA LEU A 315 -9.70 -10.18 -12.35
C LEU A 315 -9.64 -10.56 -13.84
N GLU A 316 -8.96 -11.66 -14.19
CA GLU A 316 -8.76 -12.04 -15.59
C GLU A 316 -10.07 -12.40 -16.32
N PRO A 317 -10.95 -13.28 -15.80
CA PRO A 317 -12.26 -13.52 -16.42
C PRO A 317 -13.13 -12.28 -16.53
N LEU A 318 -13.09 -11.41 -15.53
CA LEU A 318 -13.85 -10.16 -15.53
C LEU A 318 -13.37 -9.21 -16.63
N LEU A 319 -12.06 -9.12 -16.85
CA LEU A 319 -11.48 -8.37 -17.96
C LEU A 319 -11.88 -8.96 -19.32
N LEU A 320 -11.90 -10.28 -19.49
CA LEU A 320 -12.34 -10.91 -20.73
C LEU A 320 -13.81 -10.62 -21.05
N ILE A 321 -14.69 -10.71 -20.04
CA ILE A 321 -16.11 -10.37 -20.19
C ILE A 321 -16.26 -8.89 -20.55
N LEU A 322 -15.52 -8.00 -19.90
CA LEU A 322 -15.54 -6.56 -20.18
C LEU A 322 -15.08 -6.27 -21.62
N VAL A 323 -13.95 -6.83 -22.04
CA VAL A 323 -13.43 -6.66 -23.40
C VAL A 323 -14.43 -7.22 -24.42
N GLY A 324 -14.96 -8.41 -24.18
CA GLY A 324 -15.99 -9.00 -25.05
C GLY A 324 -17.24 -8.13 -25.16
N ALA A 325 -17.72 -7.57 -24.04
CA ALA A 325 -18.85 -6.65 -24.02
C ALA A 325 -18.57 -5.37 -24.81
N VAL A 326 -17.38 -4.78 -24.66
CA VAL A 326 -17.00 -3.58 -25.42
C VAL A 326 -16.88 -3.89 -26.92
N VAL A 327 -16.22 -4.98 -27.29
CA VAL A 327 -16.08 -5.38 -28.70
C VAL A 327 -17.45 -5.68 -29.31
N LEU A 328 -18.34 -6.38 -28.59
CA LEU A 328 -19.71 -6.62 -29.04
C LEU A 328 -20.48 -5.31 -29.21
N PHE A 329 -20.38 -4.40 -28.25
CA PHE A 329 -21.00 -3.08 -28.31
C PHE A 329 -20.51 -2.29 -29.54
N LEU A 330 -19.21 -2.27 -29.78
CA LEU A 330 -18.62 -1.64 -30.97
C LEU A 330 -19.12 -2.30 -32.26
N ALA A 331 -19.12 -3.63 -32.34
CA ALA A 331 -19.63 -4.34 -33.51
C ALA A 331 -21.11 -4.01 -33.80
N LEU A 332 -21.96 -4.02 -32.77
CA LEU A 332 -23.37 -3.65 -32.91
C LEU A 332 -23.53 -2.19 -33.36
N ALA A 333 -22.75 -1.27 -32.81
CA ALA A 333 -22.79 0.15 -33.20
C ALA A 333 -22.46 0.38 -34.68
N LEU A 334 -21.60 -0.47 -35.27
CA LEU A 334 -21.17 -0.36 -36.67
C LEU A 334 -22.10 -1.12 -37.63
N PHE A 335 -22.45 -2.37 -37.30
CA PHE A 335 -23.16 -3.25 -38.23
C PHE A 335 -24.68 -3.10 -38.17
N MET A 336 -25.26 -2.75 -37.01
CA MET A 336 -26.71 -2.62 -36.88
C MET A 336 -27.32 -1.57 -37.85
N PRO A 337 -26.73 -0.38 -38.04
CA PRO A 337 -27.23 0.57 -39.03
C PRO A 337 -27.19 0.02 -40.46
N LEU A 338 -26.12 -0.69 -40.84
CA LEU A 338 -25.97 -1.29 -42.18
C LEU A 338 -27.06 -2.32 -42.46
N TYR A 339 -27.36 -3.18 -41.49
CA TYR A 339 -28.44 -4.17 -41.62
C TYR A 339 -29.82 -3.53 -41.75
N GLN A 340 -30.09 -2.46 -41.00
CA GLN A 340 -31.35 -1.75 -41.10
C GLN A 340 -31.52 -1.10 -42.46
N THR A 341 -30.48 -0.46 -43.00
CA THR A 341 -30.54 0.15 -44.34
C THR A 341 -30.73 -0.88 -45.46
N ILE A 342 -30.15 -2.08 -45.35
CA ILE A 342 -30.34 -3.17 -46.32
C ILE A 342 -31.74 -3.77 -46.22
N GLY A 343 -32.31 -3.88 -45.01
CA GLY A 343 -33.64 -4.44 -44.81
C GLY A 343 -34.79 -3.51 -45.19
N THR A 344 -34.51 -2.21 -45.37
CA THR A 344 -35.48 -1.21 -45.84
C THR A 344 -35.41 -0.92 -47.35
N LEU A 345 -34.42 -1.44 -48.06
CA LEU A 345 -34.33 -1.49 -49.53
C LEU A 345 -35.02 -2.76 -50.04
#